data_AF-A0A520G1H5-F1
#
_entry.id   AF-A0A520G1H5-F1
#
_cell.length_a   1.000
_cell.length_b   1.000
_cell.length_c   1.000
_cell.angle_alpha   90.00
_cell.angle_beta   90.00
_cell.angle_gamma   90.00
#
_symmetry.space_group_name_H-M   'P 1'
#
loop_
_entity.id
_entity.type
_entity.pdbx_description
1 polymer ?
#
loop_
_entity_poly.entity_id
_entity_poly.type
_entity_poly.pdbx_seq_one_letter_code
_entity_poly.pdbx_strand_id
1 'polypeptide(L)'
;MTTSSIDTPVAGLAPIPVDSEYLAWAAARQRRMWRRRILPALGIGGLILMWWAVIVLFDVKPFIAPTPWAVVETLYAKRAVLLDNLIPTAMEAAGGFLLGNLAAIAIATVFVHNKTLQDIFFPVVLMFNAVPLVAKAPVLVLIMGNGMEPKITIAALVCFFPTLVNMVRGLESVNPQAMELMRVLSASKTEIFFRLRLLNALPYLFSALRIAAS
;
A
#
# COMPACT_ATOMS: atom_id res chain seq x y z
N MET A 1 9.92 -59.99 0.91
CA MET A 1 8.66 -59.68 0.22
C MET A 1 8.82 -58.33 -0.46
N THR A 2 9.07 -58.35 -1.76
CA THR A 2 9.41 -57.24 -2.64
C THR A 2 8.15 -56.62 -3.24
N THR A 3 7.86 -55.35 -2.96
CA THR A 3 6.82 -54.58 -3.64
C THR A 3 7.42 -53.88 -4.86
N SER A 4 7.42 -54.58 -5.99
CA SER A 4 7.79 -54.05 -7.30
C SER A 4 6.65 -54.36 -8.27
N SER A 5 5.63 -53.50 -8.35
CA SER A 5 4.59 -53.64 -9.38
C SER A 5 3.68 -52.39 -9.54
N ILE A 6 4.25 -51.18 -9.66
CA ILE A 6 3.49 -50.00 -10.13
C ILE A 6 4.19 -49.32 -11.33
N ASP A 7 5.04 -50.05 -12.06
CA ASP A 7 5.61 -49.62 -13.34
C ASP A 7 5.19 -50.56 -14.48
N THR A 8 3.93 -51.02 -14.47
CA THR A 8 3.35 -51.62 -15.67
C THR A 8 2.79 -50.49 -16.54
N PRO A 9 3.47 -50.11 -17.65
CA PRO A 9 2.86 -49.22 -18.62
C PRO A 9 1.59 -49.91 -19.13
N VAL A 10 0.48 -49.17 -19.17
CA VAL A 10 -0.76 -49.63 -19.79
C VAL A 10 -0.43 -49.90 -21.26
N ALA A 11 -0.21 -51.17 -21.59
CA ALA A 11 0.17 -51.63 -22.92
C ALA A 11 -0.97 -51.30 -23.89
N GLY A 12 -0.80 -50.23 -24.68
CA GLY A 12 -1.78 -49.81 -25.69
C GLY A 12 -2.00 -48.30 -25.77
N LEU A 13 -1.57 -47.49 -24.80
CA LEU A 13 -1.43 -46.06 -25.03
C LEU A 13 -0.01 -45.78 -25.53
N ALA A 14 0.11 -45.32 -26.77
CA ALA A 14 1.35 -44.72 -27.25
C ALA A 14 1.77 -43.60 -26.28
N PRO A 15 3.06 -43.45 -25.95
CA PRO A 15 3.52 -42.29 -25.20
C PRO A 15 3.00 -41.04 -25.93
N ILE A 16 2.24 -40.19 -25.22
CA ILE A 16 1.71 -38.96 -25.80
C ILE A 16 2.88 -38.25 -26.48
N PRO A 17 2.85 -38.06 -27.81
CA PRO A 17 3.93 -37.41 -28.52
C PRO A 17 4.15 -36.05 -27.87
N VAL A 18 5.34 -35.83 -27.32
CA VAL A 18 5.69 -34.49 -26.88
C VAL A 18 5.96 -33.70 -28.15
N ASP A 19 4.90 -33.08 -28.67
CA ASP A 19 4.96 -32.32 -29.90
C ASP A 19 6.09 -31.29 -29.81
N SER A 20 6.83 -31.10 -30.90
CA SER A 20 7.92 -30.10 -30.95
C SER A 20 7.43 -28.69 -30.57
N GLU A 21 6.15 -28.41 -30.79
CA GLU A 21 5.44 -27.22 -30.33
C GLU A 21 5.33 -27.13 -28.81
N TYR A 22 5.12 -28.23 -28.09
CA TYR A 22 5.09 -28.27 -26.63
C TYR A 22 6.48 -27.97 -26.03
N LEU A 23 7.55 -28.53 -26.61
CA LEU A 23 8.92 -28.22 -26.19
C LEU A 23 9.29 -26.75 -26.47
N ALA A 24 8.87 -26.21 -27.64
CA ALA A 24 9.06 -24.81 -28.00
C ALA A 24 8.27 -23.86 -27.07
N TRP A 25 7.02 -24.21 -26.73
CA TRP A 25 6.18 -23.47 -25.79
C TRP A 25 6.79 -23.47 -24.37
N ALA A 26 7.27 -24.62 -23.88
CA ALA A 26 7.91 -24.75 -22.58
C ALA A 26 9.20 -23.91 -22.49
N ALA A 27 10.05 -23.94 -23.54
CA ALA A 27 11.27 -23.15 -23.61
C ALA A 27 10.99 -21.63 -23.67
N ALA A 28 9.96 -21.20 -24.39
CA ALA A 28 9.54 -19.80 -24.46
C ALA A 28 9.00 -19.29 -23.10
N ARG A 29 8.21 -20.13 -22.40
CA ARG A 29 7.71 -19.84 -21.04
C ARG A 29 8.86 -19.72 -20.04
N GLN A 30 9.84 -20.61 -20.12
CA GLN A 30 11.03 -20.57 -19.28
C GLN A 30 11.84 -19.29 -19.53
N ARG A 31 12.19 -18.96 -20.79
CA ARG A 31 12.91 -17.70 -21.11
C ARG A 31 12.18 -16.46 -20.60
N ARG A 32 10.84 -16.41 -20.72
CA ARG A 32 10.04 -15.28 -20.21
C ARG A 32 10.07 -15.18 -18.68
N MET A 33 10.09 -16.31 -17.97
CA MET A 33 10.22 -16.37 -16.51
C MET A 33 11.61 -15.95 -16.04
N TRP A 34 12.69 -16.47 -16.64
CA TRP A 34 14.06 -16.10 -16.32
C TRP A 34 14.33 -14.62 -16.62
N ARG A 35 13.88 -14.11 -17.77
CA ARG A 35 13.99 -12.69 -18.12
C ARG A 35 13.24 -11.78 -17.13
N ARG A 36 12.05 -12.19 -16.67
CA ARG A 36 11.28 -11.44 -15.65
C ARG A 36 11.97 -11.40 -14.28
N ARG A 37 12.85 -12.35 -13.95
CA ARG A 37 13.58 -12.38 -12.66
C ARG A 37 14.98 -11.77 -12.76
N ILE A 38 15.71 -12.07 -13.84
CA ILE A 38 17.09 -11.61 -14.06
C ILE A 38 17.12 -10.10 -14.32
N LEU A 39 16.19 -9.56 -15.14
CA LEU A 39 16.22 -8.12 -15.46
C LEU A 39 16.08 -7.22 -14.22
N PRO A 40 15.13 -7.46 -13.28
CA PRO A 40 15.08 -6.70 -12.04
C PRO A 40 16.33 -6.88 -11.17
N ALA A 41 16.85 -8.11 -11.05
CA ALA A 41 18.04 -8.37 -10.25
C ALA A 41 19.29 -7.66 -10.79
N LEU A 42 19.46 -7.65 -12.12
CA LEU A 42 20.50 -6.87 -12.79
C LEU A 42 20.29 -5.36 -12.61
N GLY A 43 19.05 -4.89 -12.65
CA GLY A 43 18.73 -3.49 -12.37
C GLY A 43 19.12 -3.07 -10.95
N ILE A 44 18.77 -3.88 -9.96
CA ILE A 44 19.14 -3.64 -8.55
C ILE A 44 20.65 -3.72 -8.36
N GLY A 45 21.30 -4.76 -8.90
CA GLY A 45 22.75 -4.91 -8.83
C GLY A 45 23.48 -3.73 -9.50
N GLY A 46 23.02 -3.31 -10.69
CA GLY A 46 23.54 -2.15 -11.39
C GLY A 46 23.36 -0.85 -10.60
N LEU A 47 22.23 -0.67 -9.92
CA LEU A 47 21.99 0.50 -9.05
C LEU A 47 22.93 0.51 -7.83
N ILE A 48 23.13 -0.64 -7.18
CA ILE A 48 24.05 -0.76 -6.05
C ILE A 48 25.49 -0.49 -6.50
N LEU A 49 25.90 -1.05 -7.64
CA LEU A 49 27.22 -0.81 -8.23
C LEU A 49 27.40 0.66 -8.60
N MET A 50 26.38 1.30 -9.17
CA MET A 50 26.40 2.72 -9.49
C MET A 50 26.53 3.57 -8.23
N TRP A 51 25.76 3.28 -7.18
CA TRP A 51 25.85 3.97 -5.89
C TRP A 51 27.25 3.84 -5.28
N TRP A 52 27.80 2.63 -5.27
CA TRP A 52 29.17 2.39 -4.79
C TRP A 52 30.20 3.14 -5.64
N ALA A 53 30.09 3.06 -6.96
CA ALA A 53 31.01 3.71 -7.90
C ALA A 53 30.99 5.23 -7.71
N VAL A 54 29.83 5.86 -7.54
CA VAL A 54 29.72 7.31 -7.28
C VAL A 54 30.46 7.68 -6.00
N ILE A 55 30.29 6.94 -4.91
CA ILE A 55 30.97 7.27 -3.65
C ILE A 55 32.49 7.16 -3.80
N VAL A 56 32.97 6.09 -4.44
CA VAL A 56 34.41 5.83 -4.59
C VAL A 56 35.06 6.77 -5.60
N LEU A 57 34.43 7.00 -6.75
CA LEU A 57 34.98 7.86 -7.83
C LEU A 57 35.03 9.34 -7.42
N PHE A 58 34.06 9.80 -6.63
CA PHE A 58 33.99 11.19 -6.19
C PHE A 58 34.55 11.43 -4.78
N ASP A 59 35.19 10.41 -4.16
CA ASP A 59 35.75 10.45 -2.80
C ASP A 59 34.78 11.08 -1.77
N VAL A 60 33.51 10.65 -1.84
CA VAL A 60 32.46 11.22 -1.00
C VAL A 60 32.68 10.82 0.46
N LYS A 61 32.80 11.81 1.33
CA LYS A 61 33.05 11.56 2.76
C LYS A 61 31.90 10.76 3.40
N PRO A 62 32.18 9.78 4.28
CA PRO A 62 31.16 8.89 4.86
C PRO A 62 30.02 9.57 5.62
N PHE A 63 30.23 10.77 6.16
CA PHE A 63 29.18 11.53 6.85
C PHE A 63 28.17 12.18 5.90
N ILE A 64 28.50 12.30 4.60
CA ILE A 64 27.58 12.78 3.56
C ILE A 64 26.80 11.59 3.00
N ALA A 65 27.52 10.53 2.62
CA ALA A 65 26.91 9.30 2.10
C ALA A 65 27.74 8.07 2.51
N PRO A 66 27.14 7.07 3.18
CA PRO A 66 27.82 5.81 3.49
C PRO A 66 27.91 4.90 2.26
N THR A 67 28.94 4.06 2.19
CA THR A 67 29.02 2.99 1.17
C THR A 67 27.99 1.90 1.43
N PRO A 68 27.59 1.11 0.41
CA PRO A 68 26.67 -0.01 0.62
C PRO A 68 27.15 -1.00 1.70
N TRP A 69 28.46 -1.26 1.77
CA TRP A 69 29.05 -2.14 2.78
C TRP A 69 28.95 -1.55 4.19
N ALA A 70 29.22 -0.25 4.36
CA ALA A 70 29.08 0.44 5.65
C ALA A 70 27.63 0.40 6.17
N VAL A 71 26.64 0.44 5.28
CA VAL A 71 25.22 0.27 5.64
C VAL A 71 24.97 -1.14 6.18
N VAL A 72 25.46 -2.19 5.51
CA VAL A 72 25.29 -3.58 5.97
C VAL A 72 25.97 -3.81 7.32
N GLU A 73 27.19 -3.31 7.50
CA GLU A 73 27.91 -3.41 8.77
C GLU A 73 27.16 -2.71 9.90
N THR A 74 26.65 -1.50 9.65
CA THR A 74 25.88 -0.74 10.64
C THR A 74 24.55 -1.42 10.98
N LEU A 75 23.86 -2.00 9.99
CA LEU A 75 22.62 -2.76 10.21
C LEU A 75 22.87 -3.95 11.14
N TYR A 76 23.96 -4.69 10.96
CA TYR A 76 24.30 -5.83 11.82
C TYR A 76 24.77 -5.38 13.22
N ALA A 77 25.63 -4.37 13.28
CA ALA A 77 26.17 -3.84 14.53
C ALA A 77 25.09 -3.20 15.42
N LYS A 78 24.16 -2.44 14.83
CA LYS A 78 23.07 -1.75 15.55
C LYS A 78 21.73 -2.50 15.54
N ARG A 79 21.73 -3.78 15.14
CA ARG A 79 20.49 -4.58 15.01
C ARG A 79 19.61 -4.58 16.26
N ALA A 80 20.21 -4.63 17.46
CA ALA A 80 19.45 -4.63 18.72
C ALA A 80 18.65 -3.34 18.87
N VAL A 81 19.32 -2.19 18.73
CA VAL A 81 18.67 -0.86 18.79
C VAL A 81 17.60 -0.70 17.71
N LEU A 82 17.84 -1.21 16.50
CA LEU A 82 16.85 -1.17 15.42
C LEU A 82 15.61 -2.01 15.75
N LEU A 83 15.80 -3.19 16.34
CA LEU A 83 14.70 -4.05 16.77
C LEU A 83 13.95 -3.47 17.97
N ASP A 84 14.66 -2.84 18.91
CA ASP A 84 14.04 -2.16 20.07
C ASP A 84 13.12 -1.00 19.63
N ASN A 85 13.49 -0.31 18.54
CA ASN A 85 12.68 0.77 17.96
C ASN A 85 11.61 0.28 16.98
N LEU A 86 11.56 -1.02 16.65
CA LEU A 86 10.59 -1.57 15.72
C LEU A 86 9.17 -1.50 16.29
N ILE A 87 8.99 -1.92 17.55
CA ILE A 87 7.67 -1.97 18.20
C ILE A 87 7.10 -0.55 18.40
N PRO A 88 7.82 0.43 18.97
CA PRO A 88 7.32 1.80 19.10
C PRO A 88 6.91 2.40 17.76
N THR A 89 7.76 2.25 16.73
CA THR A 89 7.46 2.77 15.38
C THR A 89 6.21 2.11 14.79
N ALA A 90 6.07 0.79 14.94
CA ALA A 90 4.91 0.05 14.48
C ALA A 90 3.62 0.48 15.21
N MET A 91 3.69 0.72 16.52
CA MET A 91 2.55 1.22 17.31
C MET A 91 2.16 2.64 16.91
N GLU A 92 3.14 3.53 16.71
CA GLU A 92 2.92 4.90 16.26
C GLU A 92 2.25 4.92 14.87
N ALA A 93 2.76 4.10 13.94
CA ALA A 93 2.21 3.96 12.60
C ALA A 93 0.80 3.34 12.61
N ALA A 94 0.60 2.24 13.34
CA ALA A 94 -0.69 1.57 13.43
C ALA A 94 -1.75 2.46 14.11
N GLY A 95 -1.38 3.16 15.19
CA GLY A 95 -2.25 4.10 15.88
C GLY A 95 -2.67 5.25 14.97
N GLY A 96 -1.72 5.87 14.27
CA GLY A 96 -2.01 6.94 13.32
C GLY A 96 -2.86 6.46 12.14
N PHE A 97 -2.52 5.30 11.57
CA PHE A 97 -3.28 4.68 10.50
C PHE A 97 -4.74 4.43 10.90
N LEU A 98 -4.99 3.81 12.06
CA LEU A 98 -6.36 3.54 12.51
C LEU A 98 -7.12 4.83 12.79
N LEU A 99 -6.56 5.75 13.57
CA LEU A 99 -7.24 6.99 13.94
C LEU A 99 -7.53 7.88 12.73
N GLY A 100 -6.55 8.07 11.84
CA GLY A 100 -6.69 8.88 10.64
C GLY A 100 -7.75 8.33 9.68
N ASN A 101 -7.72 7.01 9.42
CA ASN A 101 -8.68 6.38 8.52
C ASN A 101 -10.10 6.34 9.10
N LEU A 102 -10.26 6.02 10.39
CA LEU A 102 -11.56 6.01 11.04
C LEU A 102 -12.18 7.42 11.07
N ALA A 103 -11.40 8.44 11.41
CA ALA A 103 -11.86 9.83 11.38
C ALA A 103 -12.27 10.25 9.96
N ALA A 104 -11.48 9.88 8.95
CA ALA A 104 -11.78 10.17 7.54
C ALA A 104 -13.07 9.49 7.06
N ILE A 105 -13.27 8.21 7.39
CA ILE A 105 -14.48 7.46 7.02
C ILE A 105 -15.71 8.05 7.72
N ALA A 106 -15.59 8.42 9.00
CA ALA A 106 -16.68 9.05 9.74
C ALA A 106 -17.07 10.39 9.11
N ILE A 107 -16.09 11.26 8.83
CA ILE A 107 -16.34 12.57 8.21
C ILE A 107 -16.89 12.42 6.78
N ALA A 108 -16.35 11.49 5.98
CA ALA A 108 -16.89 11.20 4.64
C ALA A 108 -18.36 10.74 4.70
N THR A 109 -18.70 9.92 5.69
CA THR A 109 -20.08 9.48 5.92
C THR A 109 -20.98 10.64 6.31
N VAL A 110 -20.52 11.60 7.12
CA VAL A 110 -21.27 12.82 7.44
C VAL A 110 -21.49 13.66 6.18
N PHE A 111 -20.44 13.88 5.38
CA PHE A 111 -20.52 14.65 4.14
C PHE A 111 -21.51 14.06 3.14
N VAL A 112 -21.53 12.74 2.99
CA VAL A 112 -22.45 12.11 2.02
C VAL A 112 -23.93 12.23 2.41
N HIS A 113 -24.22 12.40 3.71
CA HIS A 113 -25.58 12.61 4.21
C HIS A 113 -25.97 14.09 4.23
N ASN A 114 -25.01 15.00 4.38
CA ASN A 114 -25.23 16.43 4.44
C ASN A 114 -24.31 17.18 3.49
N LYS A 115 -24.83 17.47 2.30
CA LYS A 115 -24.07 18.13 1.24
C LYS A 115 -23.60 19.53 1.63
N THR A 116 -24.39 20.26 2.44
CA THR A 116 -24.00 21.57 2.96
C THR A 116 -22.73 21.50 3.81
N LEU A 117 -22.60 20.50 4.68
CA LEU A 117 -21.38 20.31 5.47
C LEU A 117 -20.19 19.97 4.57
N GLN A 118 -20.39 19.13 3.55
CA GLN A 118 -19.33 18.84 2.59
C GLN A 118 -18.87 20.12 1.88
N ASP A 119 -19.79 20.92 1.35
CA ASP A 119 -19.44 22.10 0.57
C ASP A 119 -18.72 23.17 1.42
N ILE A 120 -19.03 23.27 2.71
CA ILE A 120 -18.37 24.18 3.66
C ILE A 120 -16.99 23.66 4.08
N PHE A 121 -16.91 22.41 4.53
CA PHE A 121 -15.71 21.91 5.22
C PHE A 121 -14.71 21.24 4.27
N PHE A 122 -15.17 20.61 3.19
CA PHE A 122 -14.27 19.91 2.27
C PHE A 122 -13.18 20.81 1.67
N PRO A 123 -13.46 22.05 1.23
CA PRO A 123 -12.41 22.98 0.78
C PRO A 123 -11.39 23.31 1.87
N VAL A 124 -11.84 23.53 3.11
CA VAL A 124 -10.98 23.84 4.26
C VAL A 124 -10.03 22.68 4.55
N VAL A 125 -10.55 21.45 4.50
CA VAL A 125 -9.75 20.23 4.68
C VAL A 125 -8.67 20.11 3.60
N LEU A 126 -9.00 20.41 2.34
CA LEU A 126 -8.03 20.41 1.24
C LEU A 126 -6.97 21.52 1.38
N MET A 127 -7.36 22.72 1.83
CA MET A 127 -6.41 23.79 2.14
C MET A 127 -5.43 23.37 3.24
N PHE A 128 -5.92 22.72 4.30
CA PHE A 128 -5.04 22.24 5.36
C PHE A 128 -4.07 21.17 4.85
N ASN A 129 -4.46 20.35 3.87
CA ASN A 129 -3.56 19.38 3.25
C ASN A 129 -2.37 20.06 2.54
N ALA A 130 -2.59 21.18 1.85
CA ALA A 130 -1.55 21.92 1.11
C ALA A 130 -0.39 22.39 2.00
N VAL A 131 -0.70 22.72 3.26
CA VAL A 131 0.08 22.47 4.46
C VAL A 131 1.30 21.52 4.42
N PRO A 132 2.56 21.89 4.08
CA PRO A 132 3.66 20.93 4.07
C PRO A 132 3.84 20.26 5.43
N LEU A 133 3.97 18.93 5.45
CA LEU A 133 4.02 18.17 6.70
C LEU A 133 5.21 18.59 7.58
N VAL A 134 6.35 18.89 6.95
CA VAL A 134 7.57 19.39 7.60
C VAL A 134 7.34 20.69 8.37
N ALA A 135 6.35 21.50 7.99
CA ALA A 135 5.98 22.73 8.69
C ALA A 135 5.04 22.47 9.89
N LYS A 136 4.18 21.44 9.80
CA LYS A 136 3.23 21.06 10.85
C LYS A 136 3.90 20.31 12.00
N ALA A 137 4.87 19.44 11.69
CA ALA A 137 5.48 18.54 12.67
C ALA A 137 6.06 19.28 13.89
N PRO A 138 6.84 20.38 13.76
CA PRO A 138 7.36 21.11 14.92
C PRO A 138 6.26 21.71 15.81
N VAL A 139 5.16 22.18 15.22
CA VAL A 139 4.02 22.75 15.97
C VAL A 139 3.34 21.66 16.80
N LEU A 140 3.15 20.46 16.22
CA LEU A 140 2.57 19.32 16.94
C LEU A 140 3.47 18.89 18.11
N VAL A 141 4.78 18.83 17.90
CA VAL A 141 5.76 18.52 18.97
C VAL A 141 5.76 19.60 20.04
N LEU A 142 5.64 20.88 19.67
CA LEU A 142 5.58 21.99 20.64
C LEU A 142 4.36 21.88 21.56
N ILE A 143 3.19 21.51 21.01
CA ILE A 143 1.94 21.46 21.76
C ILE A 143 1.80 20.14 22.54
N MET A 144 2.20 19.02 21.95
CA MET A 144 1.99 17.67 22.49
C MET A 144 3.21 17.12 23.23
N GLY A 145 4.37 17.76 23.12
CA GLY A 145 5.65 17.31 23.69
C GLY A 145 6.40 16.32 22.78
N ASN A 146 7.55 15.84 23.26
CA ASN A 146 8.42 14.89 22.54
C ASN A 146 8.04 13.42 22.77
N GLY A 147 6.74 13.09 22.66
CA GLY A 147 6.20 11.75 22.91
C GLY A 147 5.81 10.96 21.66
N MET A 148 4.94 9.96 21.84
CA MET A 148 4.34 9.18 20.74
C MET A 148 3.17 9.94 20.08
N GLU A 149 2.52 10.81 20.84
CA GLU A 149 1.35 11.60 20.48
C GLU A 149 1.53 12.43 19.21
N PRO A 150 2.60 13.26 19.06
CA PRO A 150 2.80 14.02 17.83
C PRO A 150 3.05 13.10 16.63
N LYS A 151 3.74 11.96 16.82
CA LYS A 151 4.06 11.02 15.74
C LYS A 151 2.82 10.28 15.25
N ILE A 152 1.98 9.80 16.18
CA ILE A 152 0.66 9.22 15.89
C ILE A 152 -0.21 10.25 15.15
N THR A 153 -0.23 11.50 15.60
CA THR A 153 -1.01 12.57 14.97
C THR A 153 -0.51 12.88 13.56
N ILE A 154 0.80 12.92 13.35
CA ILE A 154 1.42 13.08 12.04
C ILE A 154 1.01 11.94 11.10
N ALA A 155 1.14 10.69 11.55
CA ALA A 155 0.73 9.52 10.79
C ALA A 155 -0.77 9.54 10.49
N ALA A 156 -1.61 9.95 11.45
CA ALA A 156 -3.05 10.12 11.24
C ALA A 156 -3.36 11.17 10.18
N LEU A 157 -2.68 12.33 10.20
CA LEU A 157 -2.86 13.36 9.19
C LEU A 157 -2.47 12.86 7.79
N VAL A 158 -1.37 12.11 7.66
CA VAL A 158 -0.93 11.53 6.39
C VAL A 158 -1.97 10.55 5.83
N CYS A 159 -2.56 9.71 6.69
CA CYS A 159 -3.59 8.74 6.30
C CYS A 159 -4.97 9.39 6.06
N PHE A 160 -5.29 10.45 6.79
CA PHE A 160 -6.62 11.06 6.82
C PHE A 160 -7.07 11.60 5.46
N PHE A 161 -6.27 12.44 4.82
CA PHE A 161 -6.68 13.14 3.60
C PHE A 161 -6.92 12.22 2.40
N PRO A 162 -6.00 11.30 2.01
CA PRO A 162 -6.25 10.41 0.89
C PRO A 162 -7.49 9.54 1.14
N THR A 163 -7.70 9.09 2.38
CA THR A 163 -8.87 8.28 2.74
C THR A 163 -10.15 9.09 2.70
N LEU A 164 -10.17 10.31 3.22
CA LEU A 164 -11.36 11.16 3.19
C LEU A 164 -11.77 11.44 1.74
N VAL A 165 -10.83 11.86 0.91
CA VAL A 165 -11.11 12.23 -0.49
C VAL A 165 -11.62 11.03 -1.28
N ASN A 166 -10.98 9.87 -1.15
CA ASN A 166 -11.42 8.66 -1.85
C ASN A 166 -12.74 8.11 -1.30
N MET A 167 -12.96 8.19 0.01
CA MET A 167 -14.21 7.71 0.60
C MET A 167 -15.40 8.58 0.20
N VAL A 168 -15.25 9.91 0.22
CA VAL A 168 -16.28 10.85 -0.30
C VAL A 168 -16.59 10.54 -1.76
N ARG A 169 -15.55 10.45 -2.61
CA ARG A 169 -15.72 10.10 -4.03
C ARG A 169 -16.41 8.74 -4.21
N GLY A 170 -16.00 7.72 -3.47
CA GLY A 170 -16.58 6.39 -3.54
C GLY A 170 -18.06 6.37 -3.17
N LEU A 171 -18.42 7.04 -2.06
CA LEU A 171 -19.80 7.15 -1.58
C LEU A 171 -20.71 7.94 -2.53
N GLU A 172 -20.15 8.89 -3.29
CA GLU A 172 -20.87 9.68 -4.31
C GLU A 172 -20.87 9.03 -5.70
N SER A 173 -19.95 8.11 -6.00
CA SER A 173 -19.77 7.48 -7.33
C SER A 173 -20.83 6.44 -7.73
N VAL A 174 -21.99 6.43 -7.06
CA VAL A 174 -23.04 5.44 -7.31
C VAL A 174 -23.67 5.65 -8.69
N ASN A 175 -23.86 4.56 -9.44
CA ASN A 175 -24.57 4.58 -10.72
C ASN A 175 -26.00 5.14 -10.52
N PRO A 176 -26.40 6.21 -11.24
CA PRO A 176 -27.75 6.77 -11.16
C PRO A 176 -28.86 5.75 -11.35
N GLN A 177 -28.69 4.77 -12.25
CA GLN A 177 -29.69 3.72 -12.51
C GLN A 177 -29.90 2.82 -11.29
N ALA A 178 -28.83 2.48 -10.58
CA ALA A 178 -28.92 1.70 -9.34
C ALA A 178 -29.60 2.49 -8.22
N MET A 179 -29.37 3.82 -8.17
CA MET A 179 -30.06 4.71 -7.24
C MET A 179 -31.56 4.79 -7.54
N GLU A 180 -31.95 4.95 -8.81
CA GLU A 180 -33.37 4.95 -9.21
C GLU A 180 -34.05 3.62 -8.90
N LEU A 181 -33.38 2.49 -9.14
CA LEU A 181 -33.90 1.16 -8.78
C LEU A 181 -34.19 1.06 -7.27
N MET A 182 -33.27 1.52 -6.42
CA MET A 182 -33.49 1.54 -4.97
C MET A 182 -34.69 2.43 -4.58
N ARG A 183 -34.90 3.56 -5.27
CA ARG A 183 -36.06 4.44 -5.05
C ARG A 183 -37.37 3.79 -5.47
N VAL A 184 -37.40 3.10 -6.62
CA VAL A 184 -38.58 2.34 -7.09
C VAL A 184 -38.95 1.25 -6.09
N LEU A 185 -37.95 0.59 -5.51
CA LEU A 185 -38.15 -0.41 -4.45
C LEU A 185 -38.49 0.20 -3.08
N SER A 186 -38.66 1.52 -2.99
CA SER A 186 -38.95 2.25 -1.74
C SER A 186 -37.91 1.99 -0.64
N ALA A 187 -36.65 1.77 -1.03
CA ALA A 187 -35.57 1.53 -0.08
C ALA A 187 -35.34 2.76 0.82
N SER A 188 -35.18 2.50 2.11
CA SER A 188 -34.85 3.53 3.10
C SER A 188 -33.45 4.12 2.86
N LYS A 189 -33.18 5.31 3.43
CA LYS A 189 -31.84 5.94 3.36
C LYS A 189 -30.75 5.04 3.92
N THR A 190 -31.05 4.29 4.98
CA THR A 190 -30.12 3.33 5.60
C THR A 190 -29.82 2.18 4.65
N GLU A 191 -30.82 1.64 3.96
CA GLU A 191 -30.62 0.59 2.95
C GLU A 191 -29.81 1.11 1.76
N ILE A 192 -30.11 2.31 1.27
CA ILE A 192 -29.32 2.96 0.22
C ILE A 192 -27.87 3.15 0.67
N PHE A 193 -27.63 3.54 1.92
CA PHE A 193 -26.29 3.71 2.43
C PHE A 193 -25.54 2.37 2.50
N PHE A 194 -26.05 1.39 3.26
CA PHE A 194 -25.32 0.15 3.50
C PHE A 194 -25.28 -0.79 2.29
N ARG A 195 -26.36 -0.87 1.49
CA ARG A 195 -26.47 -1.81 0.37
C ARG A 195 -26.01 -1.26 -0.96
N LEU A 196 -25.89 0.05 -1.11
CA LEU A 196 -25.49 0.66 -2.38
C LEU A 196 -24.26 1.55 -2.21
N ARG A 197 -24.32 2.63 -1.41
CA ARG A 197 -23.21 3.60 -1.31
C ARG A 197 -21.96 3.00 -0.68
N LEU A 198 -22.08 2.34 0.47
CA LEU A 198 -20.95 1.78 1.20
C LEU A 198 -20.25 0.69 0.39
N LEU A 199 -21.01 -0.25 -0.19
CA LEU A 199 -20.47 -1.32 -1.03
C LEU A 199 -19.76 -0.77 -2.27
N ASN A 200 -20.35 0.23 -2.93
CA ASN A 200 -19.73 0.89 -4.08
C ASN A 200 -18.46 1.68 -3.72
N ALA A 201 -18.36 2.16 -2.47
CA ALA A 201 -17.19 2.89 -1.99
C ALA A 201 -16.01 1.96 -1.60
N LEU A 202 -16.22 0.66 -1.42
CA LEU A 202 -15.17 -0.26 -0.96
C LEU A 202 -13.90 -0.26 -1.83
N PRO A 203 -13.96 -0.29 -3.18
CA PRO A 203 -12.75 -0.24 -4.01
C PRO A 203 -11.95 1.05 -3.83
N TYR A 204 -12.64 2.17 -3.63
CA TYR A 204 -12.02 3.47 -3.37
C TYR A 204 -11.39 3.51 -1.98
N LEU A 205 -12.10 2.99 -0.96
CA LEU A 205 -11.59 2.87 0.39
C LEU A 205 -10.33 2.01 0.42
N PHE A 206 -10.35 0.81 -0.15
CA PHE A 206 -9.17 -0.06 -0.18
C PHE A 206 -8.01 0.53 -0.99
N SER A 207 -8.28 1.28 -2.05
CA SER A 207 -7.25 2.01 -2.78
C SER A 207 -6.58 3.07 -1.89
N ALA A 208 -7.38 3.83 -1.14
CA ALA A 208 -6.86 4.79 -0.17
C ALA A 208 -6.10 4.13 0.99
N LEU A 209 -6.64 3.08 1.59
CA LEU A 209 -5.97 2.35 2.67
C LEU A 209 -4.63 1.76 2.23
N ARG A 210 -4.55 1.25 0.98
CA ARG A 210 -3.29 0.77 0.41
C ARG A 210 -2.26 1.90 0.28
N ILE A 211 -2.68 3.06 -0.21
CA ILE A 211 -1.79 4.23 -0.32
C ILE A 211 -1.33 4.69 1.07
N ALA A 212 -2.24 4.72 2.04
CA ALA A 212 -1.95 5.11 3.42
C ALA A 212 -1.03 4.11 4.16
N ALA A 213 -1.02 2.84 3.77
CA ALA A 213 -0.18 1.78 4.35
C ALA A 213 1.11 1.50 3.56
N SER A 214 1.42 2.29 2.52
CA SER A 214 2.61 2.12 1.68
C SER A 214 3.86 2.74 2.28
#